data_AF-A0A1A6HH61-F1
#
_entry.id   AF-A0A1A6HH61-F1
#
_cell.length_a   1.000
_cell.length_b   1.000
_cell.length_c   1.000
_cell.angle_alpha   90.00
_cell.angle_beta   90.00
_cell.angle_gamma   90.00
#
_symmetry.space_group_name_H-M   'P 1'
#
loop_
_entity.id
_entity.type
_entity.pdbx_description
1 polymer ?
#
loop_
_entity_poly.entity_id
_entity_poly.type
_entity_poly.pdbx_seq_one_letter_code
_entity_poly.pdbx_strand_id
1 'polypeptide(L)' 'MGKKKITKRSKIKSFVKVYNYNHLMPTRYSVDIPLDKTVVNKDVFRDPALKCKARREAKVKFEERYKTGKNK' A
#
# COMPACT_ATOMS: atom_id res chain seq x y z
N MET A 1 5.36 18.76 16.29
CA MET A 1 5.78 17.41 16.77
C MET A 1 7.27 17.24 16.57
N GLY A 2 8.00 16.63 17.51
CA GLY A 2 9.44 16.36 17.31
C GLY A 2 9.71 15.38 16.16
N LYS A 3 10.89 15.49 15.52
CA LYS A 3 11.28 14.69 14.34
C LYS A 3 11.07 13.18 14.54
N LYS A 4 11.51 12.63 15.69
CA LYS A 4 11.32 11.21 16.05
C LYS A 4 9.85 10.79 16.21
N LYS A 5 8.97 11.70 16.63
CA LYS A 5 7.54 11.43 16.81
C LYS A 5 6.80 11.45 15.48
N ILE A 6 7.18 12.37 14.58
CA ILE A 6 6.64 12.44 13.21
C ILE A 6 6.95 11.13 12.48
N THR A 7 8.21 10.69 12.46
CA THR A 7 8.60 9.46 11.75
C THR A 7 7.88 8.22 12.25
N LYS A 8 7.61 8.11 13.56
CA LYS A 8 6.81 7.00 14.12
C LYS A 8 5.34 7.07 13.68
N ARG A 9 4.73 8.25 13.65
CA ARG A 9 3.31 8.43 13.26
C ARG A 9 3.06 8.32 11.76
N SER A 10 4.07 8.61 10.92
CA SER A 10 3.97 8.48 9.47
C SER A 10 4.18 7.05 8.95
N LYS A 11 4.39 6.06 9.82
CA LYS A 11 4.54 4.65 9.41
C LYS A 11 3.21 4.07 8.98
N ILE A 12 3.19 3.36 7.86
CA ILE A 12 1.99 2.73 7.30
C ILE A 12 2.14 1.21 7.37
N LYS A 13 1.07 0.51 7.76
CA LYS A 13 0.99 -0.96 7.71
C LYS A 13 0.09 -1.34 6.53
N SER A 14 0.68 -1.93 5.50
CA SER A 14 -0.01 -2.38 4.29
C SER A 14 -0.50 -3.82 4.40
N PHE A 15 -1.53 -4.15 3.62
CA PHE A 15 -2.00 -5.50 3.38
C PHE A 15 -2.30 -5.69 1.88
N VAL A 16 -2.26 -6.94 1.42
CA VAL A 16 -2.63 -7.33 0.05
C VAL A 16 -3.64 -8.46 0.18
N LYS A 17 -4.78 -8.34 -0.49
CA LYS A 17 -5.89 -9.28 -0.42
C LYS A 17 -6.65 -9.34 -1.74
N VAL A 18 -7.11 -10.54 -2.11
CA VAL A 18 -8.05 -10.75 -3.22
C VAL A 18 -9.45 -10.49 -2.70
N TYR A 19 -10.21 -9.63 -3.39
CA TYR A 19 -11.59 -9.29 -3.05
C TYR A 19 -12.53 -9.57 -4.21
N ASN A 20 -13.75 -9.96 -3.88
CA ASN A 20 -14.88 -9.91 -4.80
C ASN A 20 -15.36 -8.45 -4.91
N TYR A 21 -15.84 -8.03 -6.08
CA TYR A 21 -16.37 -6.68 -6.31
C TYR A 21 -17.55 -6.35 -5.39
N ASN A 22 -18.36 -7.32 -5.01
CA ASN A 22 -19.46 -7.12 -4.05
C ASN A 22 -18.99 -6.67 -2.66
N HIS A 23 -17.71 -6.89 -2.32
CA HIS A 23 -17.14 -6.49 -1.03
C HIS A 23 -16.45 -5.12 -1.09
N LEU A 24 -16.51 -4.44 -2.23
CA LEU A 24 -15.91 -3.13 -2.45
C LEU A 24 -17.00 -2.09 -2.71
N MET A 25 -16.99 -1.03 -1.92
CA MET A 25 -17.78 0.17 -2.23
C MET A 25 -16.92 1.08 -3.14
N PRO A 26 -17.32 1.36 -4.39
CA PRO A 26 -16.59 2.28 -5.25
C PRO A 26 -16.65 3.69 -4.67
N THR A 27 -15.55 4.44 -4.80
CA THR A 27 -15.45 5.82 -4.32
C THR A 27 -15.07 6.76 -5.46
N ARG A 28 -15.40 8.06 -5.33
CA ARG A 28 -15.11 9.07 -6.35
C ARG A 28 -13.61 9.38 -6.52
N TYR A 29 -12.79 9.01 -5.54
CA TYR A 29 -11.37 9.39 -5.51
C TYR A 29 -10.52 8.41 -6.32
N SER A 30 -9.66 8.94 -7.18
CA SER A 30 -8.65 8.17 -7.91
C SER A 30 -7.29 8.26 -7.22
N VAL A 31 -6.55 7.15 -7.19
CA VAL A 31 -5.25 7.04 -6.53
C VAL A 31 -4.21 6.61 -7.57
N ASP A 32 -3.41 7.57 -8.04
CA ASP A 32 -2.37 7.32 -9.05
C ASP A 32 -1.04 6.88 -8.40
N ILE A 33 -0.93 5.61 -8.00
CA ILE A 33 0.33 5.04 -7.49
C ILE A 33 0.86 4.08 -8.55
N PRO A 34 2.07 4.30 -9.06
CA PRO A 34 2.72 3.33 -9.93
C PRO A 34 3.09 2.10 -9.08
N LEU A 35 2.23 1.09 -9.04
CA LEU A 35 2.54 -0.21 -8.45
C LEU A 35 3.16 -1.11 -9.52
N ASP A 36 4.21 -1.84 -9.15
CA ASP A 36 4.77 -2.83 -10.06
C ASP A 36 3.80 -4.01 -10.15
N LYS A 37 3.17 -4.17 -11.31
CA LYS A 37 2.18 -5.23 -11.57
C LYS A 37 2.80 -6.63 -11.54
N THR A 38 4.12 -6.73 -11.68
CA THR A 38 4.83 -8.02 -11.56
C THR A 38 4.93 -8.46 -10.09
N VAL A 39 5.08 -7.50 -9.18
CA VAL A 39 5.24 -7.76 -7.74
C VAL A 39 3.90 -7.80 -7.01
N VAL A 40 2.90 -7.02 -7.44
CA VAL A 40 1.54 -7.03 -6.88
C VAL A 40 0.58 -7.75 -7.83
N ASN A 41 0.62 -9.08 -7.82
CA ASN A 41 -0.21 -9.95 -8.65
C ASN A 41 -0.94 -11.03 -7.81
N LYS A 42 -1.85 -11.78 -8.43
CA LYS A 42 -2.56 -12.92 -7.85
C LYS A 42 -1.63 -14.06 -7.45
N ASP A 43 -0.51 -14.27 -8.16
CA ASP A 43 0.41 -15.37 -7.87
C ASP A 43 1.22 -15.18 -6.58
N VAL A 44 1.29 -13.95 -6.09
CA VAL A 44 1.93 -13.57 -4.82
C VAL A 44 1.31 -14.29 -3.63
N PHE A 45 0.04 -14.72 -3.75
CA PHE A 45 -0.66 -15.41 -2.68
C PHE A 45 -0.27 -16.89 -2.55
N ARG A 46 0.45 -17.46 -3.53
CA ARG A 46 0.92 -18.85 -3.48
C ARG A 46 2.06 -19.05 -2.48
N ASP A 47 2.92 -18.05 -2.33
CA ASP A 47 4.10 -18.10 -1.44
C ASP A 47 4.06 -16.94 -0.40
N PRO A 48 4.11 -17.25 0.91
CA PRO A 48 4.23 -16.24 1.96
C PRO A 48 5.39 -15.24 1.78
N ALA A 49 6.52 -15.68 1.21
CA ALA A 49 7.68 -14.83 0.98
C ALA A 49 7.39 -13.75 -0.08
N LEU A 50 6.72 -14.13 -1.18
CA LEU A 50 6.27 -13.18 -2.20
C LEU A 50 5.26 -12.20 -1.62
N LYS A 51 4.31 -12.68 -0.81
CA LYS A 51 3.34 -11.82 -0.09
C LYS A 51 4.01 -10.84 0.86
N CYS A 52 5.15 -11.20 1.45
CA CYS A 52 5.95 -10.28 2.26
C CYS A 52 6.59 -9.19 1.40
N LYS A 53 7.18 -9.55 0.26
CA LYS A 53 7.78 -8.60 -0.70
C LYS A 53 6.76 -7.58 -1.22
N ALA A 54 5.59 -8.05 -1.67
CA ALA A 54 4.52 -7.17 -2.17
C ALA A 54 4.01 -6.19 -1.10
N ARG A 55 3.83 -6.65 0.15
CA ARG A 55 3.47 -5.77 1.28
C ARG A 55 4.54 -4.71 1.52
N ARG A 56 5.82 -5.09 1.48
CA ARG A 56 6.94 -4.17 1.72
C ARG A 56 7.00 -3.09 0.65
N GLU A 57 6.84 -3.44 -0.62
CA GLU A 57 6.82 -2.47 -1.72
C GLU A 57 5.65 -1.50 -1.58
N ALA A 58 4.43 -2.01 -1.39
CA ALA A 58 3.25 -1.18 -1.20
C ALA A 58 3.41 -0.21 -0.03
N LYS A 59 3.99 -0.67 1.09
CA LYS A 59 4.28 0.17 2.25
C LYS A 59 5.19 1.34 1.89
N VAL A 60 6.29 1.11 1.21
CA VAL A 60 7.25 2.17 0.85
C VAL A 60 6.59 3.24 0.00
N LYS A 61 5.86 2.83 -1.05
CA LYS A 61 5.15 3.75 -1.95
C LYS A 61 4.08 4.58 -1.24
N PHE A 62 3.31 3.96 -0.32
CA PHE A 62 2.34 4.70 0.48
C PHE A 62 2.99 5.70 1.44
N GLU A 63 4.10 5.32 2.09
CA GLU A 63 4.82 6.22 3.02
C GLU A 63 5.47 7.40 2.29
N GLU A 64 6.03 7.18 1.10
CA GLU A 64 6.54 8.25 0.24
C GLU A 64 5.43 9.22 -0.16
N ARG A 65 4.30 8.69 -0.63
CA ARG A 65 3.17 9.53 -1.06
C ARG A 65 2.58 10.33 0.10
N TYR A 66 2.43 9.72 1.27
CA TYR A 66 1.97 10.42 2.48
C TYR A 66 2.87 11.58 2.87
N LYS A 67 4.21 11.42 2.77
CA LYS A 67 5.17 12.50 3.04
C LYS A 67 5.06 13.65 2.05
N THR A 68 4.72 13.39 0.79
CA THR A 68 4.49 14.44 -0.22
C THR A 68 3.16 15.18 -0.05
N GLY A 69 2.27 14.73 0.84
CA GLY A 69 0.98 15.36 1.08
C GLY A 69 -0.05 15.18 -0.04
N LYS A 70 0.22 14.31 -1.01
CA LYS A 70 -0.70 13.98 -2.11
C LYS A 70 -1.81 13.04 -1.62
N ASN A 71 -3.02 13.18 -2.18
CA ASN A 71 -4.20 12.34 -1.89
C ASN A 71 -4.66 12.43 -0.41
N LYS A 72 -4.73 13.67 0.07
CA LYS A 72 -5.29 14.04 1.37
C LYS A 72 -6.80 14.27 1.28
#